data_AF-A0A947ALY6-F1
#
_entry.id   AF-A0A947ALY6-F1
#
_cell.length_a   1.000
_cell.length_b   1.000
_cell.length_c   1.000
_cell.angle_alpha   90.00
_cell.angle_beta   90.00
_cell.angle_gamma   90.00
#
_symmetry.space_group_name_H-M   'P 1'
#
loop_
_entity.id
_entity.type
_entity.pdbx_description
1 polymer ?
#
loop_
_entity_poly.entity_id
_entity_poly.type
_entity_poly.pdbx_seq_one_letter_code
_entity_poly.pdbx_strand_id
1 'polypeptide(L)'
;VNEAEETYNRVIPAARGNAQKIIEESYGYAKERINDAEGATIRFLDILAEYKNAPDVTRQRMYLETMQEILPTVEKTYVIDEDQQSPLPLLNLRTGATTATGQ
;
A
#
# COMPACT_ATOMS: atom_id res chain seq x y z
N VAL A 1 18.98 -47.86 -22.99
CA VAL A 1 20.06 -46.87 -23.26
C VAL A 1 19.47 -45.49 -23.56
N ASN A 2 18.48 -45.38 -24.46
CA ASN A 2 17.85 -44.10 -24.82
C ASN A 2 17.16 -43.35 -23.67
N GLU A 3 16.42 -44.04 -22.79
CA GLU A 3 15.64 -43.36 -21.72
C GLU A 3 16.52 -42.65 -20.67
N ALA A 4 17.70 -43.17 -20.38
CA ALA A 4 18.63 -42.55 -19.43
C ALA A 4 19.24 -41.27 -20.01
N GLU A 5 19.55 -41.29 -21.31
CA GLU A 5 20.10 -40.14 -22.04
C GLU A 5 19.04 -39.05 -22.27
N GLU A 6 17.80 -39.45 -22.56
CA GLU A 6 16.65 -38.53 -22.65
C GLU A 6 16.34 -37.87 -21.30
N THR A 7 16.36 -38.65 -20.22
CA THR A 7 16.15 -38.12 -18.86
C THR A 7 17.28 -37.16 -18.47
N TYR A 8 18.53 -37.48 -18.80
CA TYR A 8 19.68 -36.61 -18.58
C TYR A 8 19.54 -35.28 -19.36
N ASN A 9 19.18 -35.37 -20.64
CA ASN A 9 18.98 -34.22 -21.51
C ASN A 9 17.78 -33.35 -21.12
N ARG A 10 16.85 -33.87 -20.31
CA ARG A 10 15.71 -33.11 -19.77
C ARG A 10 16.02 -32.48 -18.42
N VAL A 11 16.61 -33.24 -17.50
CA VAL A 11 16.79 -32.84 -16.09
C VAL A 11 17.90 -31.80 -15.94
N ILE A 12 19.04 -31.98 -16.62
CA ILE A 12 20.19 -31.07 -16.47
C ILE A 12 19.86 -29.65 -16.98
N PRO A 13 19.26 -29.46 -18.18
CA PRO A 13 18.89 -28.13 -18.64
C PRO A 13 17.78 -27.50 -17.80
N ALA A 14 16.78 -28.28 -17.35
CA ALA A 14 15.72 -27.79 -16.48
C ALA A 14 16.27 -27.31 -15.12
N ALA A 15 17.17 -28.08 -14.50
CA ALA A 15 17.83 -27.69 -13.25
C ALA A 15 18.66 -26.42 -13.42
N ARG A 16 19.40 -26.28 -14.53
CA ARG A 16 20.14 -25.05 -14.86
C ARG A 16 19.23 -23.85 -15.05
N GLY A 17 18.11 -24.02 -15.76
CA GLY A 17 17.11 -22.97 -15.96
C GLY A 17 16.49 -22.52 -14.64
N ASN A 18 16.14 -23.46 -13.76
CA ASN A 18 15.62 -23.15 -12.43
C ASN A 18 16.66 -22.42 -11.55
N ALA A 19 17.92 -22.84 -11.59
CA ALA A 19 18.99 -22.16 -10.87
C ALA A 19 19.17 -20.71 -11.37
N GLN A 20 19.19 -20.51 -12.69
CA GLN A 20 19.29 -19.17 -13.28
C GLN A 20 18.10 -18.29 -12.91
N LYS A 21 16.89 -18.85 -12.93
CA LYS A 21 15.67 -18.15 -12.52
C LYS A 21 15.76 -17.65 -11.08
N ILE A 22 16.16 -18.51 -10.14
CA ILE A 22 16.29 -18.16 -8.72
C ILE A 22 17.33 -17.03 -8.54
N ILE A 23 18.45 -17.11 -9.26
CA ILE A 23 19.50 -16.09 -9.22
C ILE A 23 18.94 -14.75 -9.72
N GLU A 24 18.25 -14.73 -10.86
CA GLU A 24 17.68 -13.50 -11.42
C GLU A 24 16.58 -12.91 -10.53
N GLU A 25 15.70 -13.74 -9.98
CA GLU A 25 14.68 -13.32 -9.01
C GLU A 25 15.32 -12.70 -7.76
N SER A 26 16.42 -13.28 -7.27
CA SER A 26 17.16 -12.75 -6.13
C SER A 26 17.79 -11.39 -6.44
N TYR A 27 18.35 -11.22 -7.64
CA TYR A 27 18.87 -9.92 -8.09
C TYR A 27 17.77 -8.88 -8.27
N GLY A 28 16.63 -9.28 -8.82
CA GLY A 28 15.44 -8.44 -8.96
C GLY A 28 14.97 -7.95 -7.59
N TYR A 29 14.79 -8.87 -6.64
CA TYR A 29 14.39 -8.54 -5.27
C TYR A 29 15.41 -7.62 -4.59
N ALA A 30 16.70 -7.90 -4.70
CA ALA A 30 17.74 -7.04 -4.11
C ALA A 30 17.68 -5.61 -4.68
N LYS A 31 17.51 -5.47 -6.00
CA LYS A 31 17.37 -4.15 -6.65
C LYS A 31 16.09 -3.44 -6.23
N GLU A 32 14.96 -4.14 -6.21
CA GLU A 32 13.68 -3.61 -5.73
C GLU A 32 13.83 -3.05 -4.31
N ARG A 33 14.40 -3.83 -3.40
CA ARG A 33 14.64 -3.43 -2.01
C ARG A 33 15.53 -2.19 -1.88
N ILE A 34 16.56 -2.07 -2.72
CA ILE A 34 17.44 -0.90 -2.74
C ILE A 34 16.67 0.32 -3.26
N ASN A 35 15.97 0.20 -4.38
CA ASN A 35 15.20 1.29 -4.98
C ASN A 35 14.09 1.79 -4.05
N ASP A 36 13.40 0.88 -3.36
CA ASP A 36 12.38 1.23 -2.38
C ASP A 36 12.98 2.02 -1.21
N ALA A 37 14.14 1.58 -0.69
CA ALA A 37 14.83 2.25 0.39
C ALA A 37 15.34 3.64 -0.03
N GLU A 38 15.91 3.77 -1.23
CA GLU A 38 16.35 5.04 -1.80
C GLU A 38 15.17 5.99 -2.01
N GLY A 39 14.09 5.51 -2.63
CA GLY A 39 12.88 6.28 -2.84
C GLY A 39 12.22 6.74 -1.53
N ALA A 40 12.16 5.86 -0.53
CA ALA A 40 11.66 6.22 0.80
C ALA A 40 12.54 7.28 1.48
N THR A 41 13.87 7.17 1.34
CA THR A 41 14.82 8.12 1.90
C THR A 41 14.68 9.50 1.25
N ILE A 42 14.57 9.56 -0.09
CA ILE A 42 14.37 10.80 -0.83
C ILE A 42 13.07 11.49 -0.37
N ARG A 43 11.94 10.76 -0.35
CA ARG A 43 10.66 11.29 0.13
C ARG A 43 10.76 11.83 1.56
N PHE A 44 11.46 11.12 2.44
CA PHE A 44 11.65 11.56 3.81
C PHE A 44 12.47 12.85 3.90
N LEU A 45 13.56 12.95 3.13
CA LEU A 45 14.41 14.15 3.12
C LEU A 45 13.68 15.38 2.58
N ASP A 46 12.86 15.20 1.54
CA ASP A 46 12.03 16.28 0.98
C ASP A 46 11.05 16.82 2.02
N ILE A 47 10.35 15.90 2.70
CA ILE A 47 9.43 16.25 3.80
C ILE A 47 10.18 16.93 4.95
N LEU A 48 11.36 16.43 5.31
CA LEU A 48 12.17 17.00 6.39
C LEU A 48 12.62 18.43 6.06
N ALA A 49 12.96 18.71 4.80
CA ALA A 49 13.32 20.04 4.36
C ALA A 49 12.15 21.02 4.55
N GLU A 50 10.95 20.64 4.11
CA GLU A 50 9.73 21.44 4.27
C GLU A 50 9.36 21.61 5.76
N TYR A 51 9.49 20.54 6.54
CA TYR A 51 9.23 20.57 7.98
C TYR A 51 10.15 21.54 8.73
N LYS A 52 11.44 21.59 8.36
CA LYS A 52 12.40 22.54 8.93
C LYS A 52 12.05 23.99 8.59
N ASN A 53 11.50 24.24 7.41
CA ASN A 53 11.10 25.59 6.98
C ASN A 53 9.81 26.04 7.69
N ALA A 54 8.82 25.16 7.81
CA ALA A 54 7.52 25.50 8.38
C ALA A 54 6.91 24.29 9.15
N PRO A 55 7.27 24.10 10.43
CA PRO A 55 6.92 22.88 11.18
C PRO A 55 5.43 22.77 11.50
N ASP A 56 4.79 23.87 11.87
CA ASP A 56 3.39 23.87 12.33
C ASP A 56 2.42 23.54 11.18
N VAL A 57 2.58 24.22 10.04
CA VAL A 57 1.74 23.99 8.84
C VAL A 57 1.97 22.60 8.25
N THR A 58 3.21 22.12 8.24
CA THR A 58 3.56 20.79 7.72
C THR A 58 2.94 19.69 8.58
N ARG A 59 3.02 19.81 9.92
CA ARG A 59 2.38 18.86 10.84
C ARG A 59 0.86 18.86 10.68
N GLN A 60 0.24 20.03 10.57
CA GLN A 60 -1.20 20.14 10.38
C GLN A 60 -1.65 19.53 9.04
N ARG A 61 -0.91 19.78 7.95
CA ARG A 61 -1.17 19.17 6.64
C ARG A 61 -1.11 17.65 6.72
N MET A 62 -0.03 17.08 7.25
CA MET A 62 0.11 15.63 7.41
C MET A 62 -1.05 15.00 8.16
N TYR A 63 -1.47 15.63 9.26
CA TYR A 63 -2.60 15.17 10.06
C TYR A 63 -3.90 15.17 9.24
N LEU A 64 -4.19 16.27 8.55
CA LEU A 64 -5.41 16.40 7.74
C LEU A 64 -5.43 15.42 6.56
N GLU A 65 -4.30 15.26 5.86
CA GLU A 65 -4.15 14.30 4.75
C GLU A 65 -4.35 12.86 5.23
N THR A 66 -3.70 12.49 6.33
CA THR A 66 -3.86 11.16 6.93
C THR A 66 -5.31 10.92 7.36
N MET A 67 -5.94 11.92 8.00
CA MET A 67 -7.35 11.85 8.39
C MET A 67 -8.26 11.70 7.16
N GLN A 68 -7.99 12.43 6.08
CA GLN A 68 -8.74 12.30 4.84
C GLN A 68 -8.64 10.89 4.23
N GLU A 69 -7.49 10.22 4.35
CA GLU A 69 -7.29 8.85 3.87
C GLU A 69 -8.01 7.81 4.74
N ILE A 70 -7.95 7.95 6.07
CA ILE A 70 -8.50 6.93 6.99
C ILE A 70 -10.00 7.08 7.23
N LEU A 71 -10.54 8.31 7.24
CA LEU A 71 -11.93 8.57 7.59
C LEU A 71 -12.96 7.82 6.71
N PRO A 72 -12.73 7.62 5.39
CA PRO A 72 -13.61 6.80 4.55
C PRO A 72 -13.65 5.32 4.94
N THR A 73 -12.61 4.79 5.55
CA THR A 73 -12.52 3.38 5.99
C THR A 73 -13.17 3.16 7.36
N VAL A 74 -13.50 4.25 8.08
CA VAL A 74 -14.18 4.17 9.38
C VAL A 74 -15.69 4.09 9.15
N GLU A 75 -16.24 2.87 9.17
CA GLU A 75 -17.67 2.62 8.90
C GLU A 75 -18.63 3.23 9.94
N LYS A 76 -18.17 3.47 11.19
CA LYS A 76 -18.99 4.00 12.28
C LYS A 76 -18.19 4.94 13.18
N THR A 77 -18.36 6.24 12.96
CA THR A 77 -17.91 7.28 13.90
C THR A 77 -19.04 7.61 14.86
N TYR A 78 -18.88 7.27 16.14
CA TYR A 78 -19.77 7.69 17.23
C TYR A 78 -19.22 9.00 17.81
N VAL A 79 -19.84 10.13 17.51
CA VAL A 79 -19.52 11.41 18.16
C VAL A 79 -20.38 11.51 19.42
N ILE A 80 -19.75 11.42 20.58
CA ILE A 80 -20.41 11.58 21.89
C ILE A 80 -19.97 12.94 22.43
N ASP A 81 -20.93 13.83 22.64
CA ASP A 81 -20.73 15.10 23.34
C ASP A 81 -20.77 14.83 24.85
N GLU A 82 -19.90 15.47 25.63
CA GLU A 82 -19.76 15.21 27.09
C GLU A 82 -21.09 15.45 27.85
N ASP A 83 -21.98 16.28 27.32
CA ASP A 83 -23.24 16.69 27.95
C ASP A 83 -24.51 15.98 27.43
N GLN A 84 -24.44 15.08 26.42
CA GLN A 84 -25.64 14.38 25.92
C GLN A 84 -25.45 12.88 25.64
N GLN A 85 -26.07 12.07 26.50
CA GLN A 85 -26.37 10.65 26.25
C GLN A 85 -27.42 10.51 25.13
N SER A 86 -26.96 10.38 23.89
CA SER A 86 -27.49 9.43 22.90
C SER A 86 -26.65 9.58 21.62
N PRO A 87 -25.96 8.53 21.14
CA PRO A 87 -25.17 8.65 19.92
C PRO A 87 -26.11 8.91 18.74
N LEU A 88 -26.11 10.13 18.21
CA LEU A 88 -26.77 10.45 16.95
C LEU A 88 -25.92 9.82 15.83
N PRO A 89 -26.43 8.80 15.11
CA PRO A 89 -25.72 8.28 13.96
C PRO A 89 -25.63 9.38 12.91
N LEU A 90 -24.42 9.69 12.46
CA LEU A 90 -24.20 10.56 11.31
C LEU A 90 -24.85 9.88 10.09
N LEU A 91 -26.04 10.36 9.71
CA LEU A 91 -26.75 9.87 8.55
C LEU A 91 -26.02 10.34 7.29
N ASN A 92 -25.29 9.42 6.66
CA ASN A 92 -24.63 9.66 5.38
C ASN A 92 -25.69 9.81 4.27
N LEU A 93 -26.08 11.04 3.95
CA LEU A 93 -27.07 11.34 2.90
C LEU A 93 -26.58 11.06 1.46
N ARG A 94 -25.42 10.42 1.27
CA ARG A 94 -24.87 10.11 -0.06
C ARG A 94 -25.38 8.79 -0.66
N THR A 95 -26.04 7.94 0.12
CA THR A 95 -26.44 6.59 -0.35
C THR A 95 -27.90 6.50 -0.83
N GLY A 96 -28.70 7.58 -0.73
CA GLY A 96 -30.13 7.55 -1.01
C GLY A 96 -30.59 7.90 -2.44
N ALA A 97 -29.70 8.25 -3.37
CA ALA A 97 -30.10 8.86 -4.65
C ALA A 97 -29.93 7.98 -5.91
N THR A 98 -29.65 6.67 -5.80
CA THR A 98 -29.34 5.85 -7.00
C THR A 98 -30.19 4.58 -7.17
N THR A 99 -31.27 4.39 -6.40
CA THR A 99 -32.22 3.28 -6.63
C THR A 99 -33.64 3.78 -6.95
N ALA A 100 -33.74 4.80 -7.81
CA ALA A 100 -35.02 5.24 -8.36
C ALA A 100 -34.92 5.57 -9.85
N THR A 101 -34.29 4.71 -10.65
CA THR A 101 -34.51 4.69 -12.12
C THR A 101 -34.10 3.34 -12.71
N GLY A 102 -35.05 2.56 -13.22
CA GLY A 102 -34.80 1.53 -14.24
C GLY A 102 -35.21 0.11 -13.88
N GLN A 103 -36.46 -0.22 -14.27
CA GLN A 103 -37.05 -1.54 -14.57
C GLN A 103 -37.40 -2.47 -13.39
#